data_AF-A0A2K8N9N2-F1
#
_entry.id   AF-A0A2K8N9N2-F1
#
_cell.length_a   1.000
_cell.length_b   1.000
_cell.length_c   1.000
_cell.angle_alpha   90.00
_cell.angle_beta   90.00
_cell.angle_gamma   90.00
#
_symmetry.space_group_name_H-M   'P 1'
#
loop_
_entity.id
_entity.type
_entity.pdbx_description
1 polymer ?
#
loop_
_entity_poly.entity_id
_entity_poly.type
_entity_poly.pdbx_seq_one_letter_code
_entity_poly.pdbx_strand_id
1 'polypeptide(L)'
;MDDFILWSHTADVIYIILFALALYLMFETPIILGRKRKMSKGRLAKALGFLGVESLEQNSFEIAHDDSKTWYITILPEGDYALWNNKETDPNLVMYFDTPDEVIEYLHRWKKENDPMDHLIIESMYKK
;
A
#
# COMPACT_ATOMS: atom_id res chain seq x y z
N MET A 1 -12.67 -2.91 -61.59
CA MET A 1 -13.34 -2.12 -60.55
C MET A 1 -13.07 -2.89 -59.27
N ASP A 2 -11.81 -2.92 -58.82
CA ASP A 2 -11.33 -3.95 -57.87
C ASP A 2 -10.38 -3.39 -56.81
N ASP A 3 -10.33 -2.06 -56.64
CA ASP A 3 -9.51 -1.40 -55.61
C ASP A 3 -10.33 -0.93 -54.40
N PHE A 4 -11.66 -0.95 -54.48
CA PHE A 4 -12.53 -0.40 -53.43
C PHE A 4 -12.81 -1.39 -52.28
N ILE A 5 -12.67 -2.70 -52.53
CA ILE A 5 -12.96 -3.76 -51.54
C ILE A 5 -11.77 -3.95 -50.57
N LEU A 6 -10.54 -3.66 -51.01
CA LEU A 6 -9.36 -3.82 -50.16
C LEU A 6 -9.23 -2.73 -49.08
N TRP A 7 -9.81 -1.54 -49.31
CA TRP A 7 -9.77 -0.41 -48.35
C TRP A 7 -10.86 -0.47 -47.28
N SER A 8 -11.97 -1.19 -47.50
CA SER A 8 -13.01 -1.31 -46.48
C SER A 8 -12.59 -2.24 -45.34
N HIS A 9 -11.90 -3.35 -45.65
CA HIS A 9 -11.48 -4.31 -44.64
C HIS A 9 -10.29 -3.83 -43.79
N THR A 10 -9.41 -2.98 -44.33
CA THR A 10 -8.27 -2.44 -43.58
C THR A 10 -8.71 -1.41 -42.54
N ALA A 11 -9.75 -0.62 -42.83
CA ALA A 11 -10.32 0.33 -41.88
C ALA A 11 -10.91 -0.38 -40.65
N ASP A 12 -11.68 -1.45 -40.83
CA ASP A 12 -12.26 -2.22 -39.72
C ASP A 12 -11.19 -2.85 -38.82
N VAL A 13 -10.12 -3.40 -39.41
CA VAL A 13 -9.02 -3.99 -38.64
C VAL A 13 -8.24 -2.92 -37.87
N ILE A 14 -8.03 -1.74 -38.45
CA ILE A 14 -7.40 -0.61 -37.74
C ILE A 14 -8.26 -0.17 -36.56
N TYR A 15 -9.58 -0.10 -36.70
CA TYR A 15 -10.48 0.21 -35.59
C TYR A 15 -10.42 -0.86 -34.48
N ILE A 16 -10.37 -2.14 -34.83
CA ILE A 16 -10.26 -3.23 -33.86
C ILE A 16 -8.92 -3.17 -33.12
N ILE A 17 -7.81 -2.90 -33.82
CA ILE A 17 -6.49 -2.77 -33.21
C ILE A 17 -6.41 -1.53 -32.32
N LEU A 18 -6.92 -0.37 -32.77
CA LEU A 18 -6.96 0.85 -31.96
C LEU A 18 -7.86 0.69 -30.73
N PHE A 19 -8.99 -0.01 -30.87
CA PHE A 19 -9.89 -0.32 -29.75
C PHE A 19 -9.24 -1.31 -28.76
N ALA A 20 -8.57 -2.35 -29.25
CA ALA A 20 -7.84 -3.30 -28.42
C ALA A 20 -6.64 -2.63 -27.72
N LEU A 21 -5.93 -1.72 -28.39
CA LEU A 21 -4.85 -0.93 -27.80
C LEU A 21 -5.38 0.05 -26.75
N ALA A 22 -6.54 0.68 -26.97
CA ALA A 22 -7.20 1.52 -25.98
C ALA A 22 -7.67 0.72 -24.75
N LEU A 23 -8.18 -0.49 -24.95
CA LEU A 23 -8.51 -1.41 -23.87
C LEU A 23 -7.27 -1.89 -23.11
N TYR A 24 -6.19 -2.21 -23.83
CA TYR A 24 -4.91 -2.60 -23.24
C TYR A 24 -4.31 -1.46 -22.40
N LEU A 25 -4.33 -0.22 -22.90
CA LEU A 25 -3.92 0.97 -22.14
C LEU A 25 -4.86 1.30 -20.96
N MET A 26 -6.16 0.97 -21.06
CA MET A 26 -7.08 1.05 -19.91
C MET A 26 -6.78 -0.01 -18.84
N PHE A 27 -6.26 -1.18 -19.21
CA PHE A 27 -5.97 -2.26 -18.27
C PHE A 27 -4.55 -2.19 -17.66
N GLU A 28 -3.56 -1.63 -18.38
CA GLU A 28 -2.18 -1.49 -17.87
C GLU A 28 -1.87 -0.17 -17.18
N THR A 29 -2.83 0.76 -17.09
CA THR A 29 -2.69 1.86 -16.15
C THR A 29 -3.21 1.38 -14.80
N PRO A 30 -2.37 1.20 -13.76
CA PRO A 30 -2.90 1.26 -12.40
C PRO A 30 -3.51 2.65 -12.30
N ILE A 31 -4.84 2.73 -12.42
CA ILE A 31 -5.60 3.90 -12.06
C ILE A 31 -5.22 4.14 -10.60
N ILE A 32 -4.29 5.07 -10.37
CA ILE A 32 -4.01 5.62 -9.06
C ILE A 32 -5.30 6.34 -8.69
N LEU A 33 -6.24 5.59 -8.10
CA LEU A 33 -7.56 6.02 -7.70
C LEU A 33 -7.41 6.90 -6.45
N GLY A 34 -6.82 8.07 -6.65
CA GLY A 34 -6.71 9.11 -5.66
C GLY A 34 -8.06 9.82 -5.51
N ARG A 35 -8.84 9.37 -4.52
CA ARG A 35 -9.64 10.18 -3.56
C ARG A 35 -10.88 9.41 -3.07
N LYS A 36 -10.68 8.39 -2.25
CA LYS A 36 -11.52 8.31 -1.04
C LYS A 36 -10.93 9.31 -0.05
N ARG A 37 -11.74 10.16 0.57
CA ARG A 37 -11.33 11.02 1.70
C ARG A 37 -10.99 10.12 2.91
N LYS A 38 -9.89 9.37 2.84
CA LYS A 38 -9.11 9.00 4.02
C LYS A 38 -8.56 10.30 4.59
N MET A 39 -8.52 10.43 5.91
CA MET A 39 -7.75 11.51 6.51
C MET A 39 -6.34 11.46 5.91
N SER A 40 -5.91 12.55 5.27
CA SER A 40 -4.74 12.48 4.37
C SER A 40 -3.53 12.03 5.17
N LYS A 41 -2.76 11.07 4.64
CA LYS A 41 -1.46 10.67 5.21
C LYS A 41 -0.58 11.89 5.55
N GLY A 42 -0.81 13.04 4.91
CA GLY A 42 -0.14 14.30 5.23
C GLY A 42 -0.45 14.85 6.62
N ARG A 43 -1.65 14.65 7.17
CA ARG A 43 -1.95 15.01 8.57
C ARG A 43 -1.21 14.11 9.56
N LEU A 44 -1.15 12.81 9.27
CA LEU A 44 -0.37 11.85 10.06
C LEU A 44 1.12 12.20 9.99
N ALA A 45 1.67 12.40 8.80
CA ALA A 45 3.07 12.80 8.60
C ALA A 45 3.41 14.05 9.42
N LYS A 46 2.57 15.09 9.36
CA LYS A 46 2.76 16.31 10.14
C LYS A 46 2.67 16.07 11.65
N ALA A 47 1.75 15.21 12.11
CA ALA A 47 1.61 14.88 13.52
C ALA A 47 2.82 14.09 14.06
N LEU A 48 3.45 13.28 13.21
CA LEU A 48 4.66 12.51 13.52
C LEU A 48 5.96 13.29 13.28
N GLY A 49 5.87 14.60 13.00
CA GLY A 49 7.05 15.45 12.82
C GLY A 49 7.70 15.42 11.44
N PHE A 50 7.08 14.78 10.44
CA PHE A 50 7.59 14.75 9.08
C PHE A 50 7.11 15.95 8.24
N LEU A 51 7.98 16.38 7.32
CA LEU A 51 7.71 17.47 6.38
C LEU A 51 6.64 17.12 5.33
N GLY A 52 6.42 15.83 5.09
CA GLY A 52 5.46 15.37 4.10
C GLY A 52 5.27 13.85 4.12
N VAL A 53 4.32 13.39 3.30
CA VAL A 53 3.98 11.96 3.17
C VAL A 53 5.16 11.15 2.66
N GLU A 54 5.95 11.71 1.75
CA GLU A 54 7.13 11.04 1.20
C GLU A 54 8.17 10.76 2.29
N SER A 55 8.47 11.74 3.15
CA SER A 55 9.39 11.56 4.28
C SER A 55 8.86 10.54 5.29
N LEU A 56 7.54 10.52 5.53
CA LEU A 56 6.91 9.48 6.35
C LEU A 56 7.13 8.09 5.73
N GLU A 57 6.82 7.92 4.45
CA GLU A 57 6.91 6.62 3.76
C GLU A 57 8.36 6.11 3.65
N GLN A 58 9.34 7.00 3.47
CA GLN A 58 10.77 6.65 3.46
C GLN A 58 11.28 6.14 4.82
N ASN A 59 10.68 6.59 5.92
CA ASN A 59 11.04 6.16 7.28
C ASN A 59 10.08 5.08 7.82
N SER A 60 9.16 4.59 6.98
CA SER A 60 8.18 3.58 7.34
C SER A 60 8.54 2.22 6.74
N PHE A 61 8.44 1.18 7.56
CA PHE A 61 8.60 -0.20 7.14
C PHE A 61 7.27 -0.93 7.30
N GLU A 62 6.86 -1.68 6.28
CA GLU A 62 5.73 -2.59 6.38
C GLU A 62 6.13 -3.80 7.22
N ILE A 63 5.31 -4.12 8.22
CA ILE A 63 5.62 -5.18 9.21
C ILE A 63 4.56 -6.27 9.26
N ALA A 64 3.32 -5.96 8.86
CA ALA A 64 2.25 -6.94 8.77
C ALA A 64 1.21 -6.50 7.76
N HIS A 65 0.60 -7.48 7.11
CA HIS A 65 -0.48 -7.30 6.17
C HIS A 65 -1.61 -8.25 6.53
N ASP A 66 -2.81 -7.72 6.75
CA ASP A 66 -4.02 -8.48 7.07
C ASP A 66 -5.15 -7.98 6.17
N ASP A 67 -5.55 -8.79 5.19
CA ASP A 67 -6.56 -8.57 4.15
C ASP A 67 -6.45 -7.23 3.39
N SER A 68 -6.72 -6.13 4.10
CA SER A 68 -6.79 -4.77 3.62
C SER A 68 -6.24 -3.73 4.60
N LYS A 69 -5.72 -4.17 5.75
CA LYS A 69 -4.96 -3.38 6.73
C LYS A 69 -3.48 -3.74 6.58
N THR A 70 -2.68 -2.74 6.23
CA THR A 70 -1.22 -2.83 6.25
C THR A 70 -0.72 -2.04 7.43
N TRP A 71 0.04 -2.69 8.30
CA TRP A 71 0.69 -2.09 9.46
C TRP A 71 2.08 -1.62 9.09
N TYR A 72 2.44 -0.43 9.57
CA TYR A 72 3.73 0.19 9.36
C TYR A 72 4.36 0.57 10.69
N ILE A 73 5.66 0.34 10.81
CA ILE A 73 6.49 0.93 11.84
C ILE A 73 7.24 2.10 11.21
N THR A 74 7.19 3.27 11.82
CA THR A 74 7.91 4.46 11.36
C THR A 74 8.95 4.87 12.38
N ILE A 75 10.18 5.08 11.95
CA ILE A 75 11.22 5.69 12.78
C ILE A 75 11.00 7.20 12.79
N LEU A 76 10.69 7.74 13.96
CA LEU A 76 10.45 9.17 14.16
C LEU A 76 11.77 9.97 14.11
N PRO A 77 11.71 11.28 13.81
CA PRO A 77 12.90 12.13 13.76
C PRO A 77 13.69 12.17 15.08
N GLU A 78 13.03 11.90 16.21
CA GLU A 78 13.63 11.91 17.55
C GLU A 78 14.28 10.57 17.92
N GLY A 79 14.09 9.52 17.10
CA GLY A 79 14.65 8.18 17.31
C GLY A 79 13.65 7.13 17.78
N ASP A 80 12.47 7.55 18.24
CA ASP A 80 11.39 6.67 18.68
C ASP A 80 10.67 5.99 17.50
N TYR A 81 9.82 5.01 17.79
CA TYR A 81 9.07 4.24 16.81
C TYR A 81 7.57 4.49 16.92
N ALA A 82 6.91 4.66 15.78
CA ALA A 82 5.46 4.82 15.69
C ALA A 82 4.82 3.67 14.90
N LEU A 83 3.80 3.03 15.48
CA LEU A 83 3.00 1.99 14.84
C LEU A 83 1.66 2.56 14.38
N TRP A 84 1.35 2.40 13.09
CA TRP A 84 0.09 2.85 12.48
C TRP A 84 -0.31 1.94 11.32
N ASN A 85 -1.55 2.07 10.82
CA ASN A 85 -2.01 1.27 9.68
C ASN A 85 -2.62 2.12 8.55
N ASN A 86 -2.60 1.60 7.32
CA ASN A 86 -3.10 2.32 6.14
C ASN A 86 -4.60 2.65 6.18
N LYS A 87 -5.40 2.01 7.03
CA LYS A 87 -6.85 2.27 7.14
C LYS A 87 -7.18 3.33 8.18
N GLU A 88 -6.46 3.35 9.29
CA GLU A 88 -6.65 4.22 10.44
C GLU A 88 -5.45 5.17 10.54
N THR A 89 -5.53 6.28 9.78
CA THR A 89 -4.49 7.32 9.75
C THR A 89 -4.72 8.44 10.77
N ASP A 90 -5.45 8.14 11.85
CA ASP A 90 -5.70 9.08 12.95
C ASP A 90 -4.48 9.11 13.89
N PRO A 91 -3.85 10.27 14.13
CA PRO A 91 -2.73 10.39 15.07
C PRO A 91 -3.03 9.86 16.47
N ASN A 92 -4.28 9.89 16.92
CA ASN A 92 -4.66 9.39 18.25
C ASN A 92 -4.67 7.85 18.33
N LEU A 93 -4.63 7.16 17.20
CA LEU A 93 -4.56 5.70 17.11
C LEU A 93 -3.14 5.21 16.82
N VAL A 94 -2.17 6.12 16.73
CA VAL A 94 -0.76 5.78 16.62
C VAL A 94 -0.25 5.37 18.00
N MET A 95 0.48 4.26 18.03
CA MET A 95 1.18 3.83 19.24
C MET A 95 2.66 4.17 19.11
N TYR A 96 3.25 4.59 20.22
CA TYR A 96 4.65 5.01 20.30
C TYR A 96 5.43 4.01 21.15
N PHE A 97 6.67 3.75 20.74
CA PHE A 97 7.56 2.78 21.34
C PHE A 97 8.98 3.32 21.36
N ASP A 98 9.73 3.01 22.41
CA ASP A 98 11.10 3.50 22.58
C ASP A 98 12.09 2.61 21.79
N THR A 99 11.72 1.35 21.55
CA THR A 99 12.58 0.36 20.88
C THR A 99 11.83 -0.42 19.80
N PRO A 100 12.53 -0.93 18.77
CA PRO A 100 11.90 -1.75 17.74
C PRO A 100 11.44 -3.11 18.30
N ASP A 101 12.12 -3.63 19.32
CA ASP A 101 11.77 -4.90 19.95
C ASP A 101 10.40 -4.83 20.63
N GLU A 102 10.07 -3.71 21.28
CA GLU A 102 8.75 -3.50 21.88
C GLU A 102 7.62 -3.50 20.83
N VAL A 103 7.89 -2.98 19.63
CA VAL A 103 6.93 -3.01 18.52
C VAL A 103 6.67 -4.44 18.08
N ILE A 104 7.73 -5.24 17.96
CA ILE A 104 7.64 -6.65 17.58
C ILE A 104 6.87 -7.44 18.65
N GLU A 105 7.19 -7.25 19.93
CA GLU A 105 6.47 -7.90 21.04
C GLU A 105 4.97 -7.53 21.04
N TYR A 106 4.66 -6.26 20.82
CA TYR A 106 3.28 -5.79 20.74
C TYR A 106 2.54 -6.47 19.59
N LEU A 107 3.13 -6.55 18.41
CA LEU A 107 2.52 -7.19 17.24
C LEU A 107 2.36 -8.70 17.44
N HIS A 108 3.33 -9.38 18.04
CA HIS A 108 3.22 -10.79 18.37
C HIS A 108 2.06 -11.06 19.32
N ARG A 109 1.89 -10.20 20.34
CA ARG A 109 0.77 -10.27 21.28
C ARG A 109 -0.56 -9.97 20.59
N TRP A 110 -0.61 -8.87 19.83
CA TRP A 110 -1.80 -8.45 19.10
C TRP A 110 -2.25 -9.54 18.11
N LYS A 111 -1.32 -10.12 17.35
CA LYS A 111 -1.61 -11.22 16.42
C LYS A 111 -2.13 -12.45 17.16
N LYS A 112 -1.50 -12.85 18.27
CA LYS A 112 -1.97 -13.97 19.11
C LYS A 112 -3.40 -13.76 19.64
N GLU A 113 -3.76 -12.53 19.97
CA GLU A 113 -5.08 -12.18 20.52
C GLU A 113 -6.15 -12.00 19.45
N ASN A 114 -5.80 -11.49 18.26
CA ASN A 114 -6.74 -11.09 17.22
C ASN A 114 -6.79 -12.05 16.02
N ASP A 115 -5.79 -12.91 15.86
CA ASP A 115 -5.73 -13.95 14.84
C ASP A 115 -5.16 -15.26 15.42
N PRO A 116 -6.01 -16.09 16.06
CA PRO A 116 -5.57 -17.35 16.65
C PRO A 116 -5.14 -18.40 15.61
N MET A 117 -5.29 -18.13 14.29
CA MET A 117 -5.18 -19.15 13.25
C MET A 117 -3.84 -19.14 12.48
N ASP A 118 -2.96 -18.17 12.74
CA ASP A 118 -1.81 -17.90 11.87
C ASP A 118 -0.46 -18.05 12.60
N HIS A 119 -0.44 -18.93 13.60
CA HIS A 119 0.73 -19.33 14.39
C HIS A 119 1.82 -20.08 13.59
N LEU A 120 1.69 -20.26 12.26
CA LEU A 120 2.57 -21.15 11.50
C LEU A 120 3.68 -20.48 10.67
N ILE A 121 3.74 -19.14 10.55
CA ILE A 121 4.71 -18.49 9.63
C ILE A 121 5.44 -17.30 10.28
N ILE A 122 5.99 -17.46 11.48
CA ILE A 122 7.04 -16.55 11.97
C ILE A 122 8.25 -17.31 12.52
N GLU A 123 8.08 -18.55 13.00
CA GLU A 123 9.22 -19.35 13.49
C GLU A 123 10.22 -19.77 12.40
N SER A 124 9.88 -19.67 11.10
CA SER A 124 10.79 -20.15 10.04
C SER A 124 11.83 -19.13 9.57
N MET A 125 11.78 -17.87 9.99
CA MET A 125 12.80 -16.87 9.59
C MET A 125 13.99 -16.75 10.56
N TYR A 126 13.92 -17.35 11.75
CA TYR A 126 15.00 -17.28 12.76
C TYR A 126 15.62 -18.64 13.13
N LYS A 127 15.39 -19.68 12.31
CA LYS A 127 16.06 -20.98 12.47
C LYS A 127 16.80 -21.38 11.21
N LYS A 128 17.99 -20.79 10.97
CA LYS A 128 19.26 -21.52 10.82
C LYS A 128 20.45 -20.57 10.71
#